data_AF-A0A924AZE4-F1
#
_entry.id   AF-A0A924AZE4-F1
#
_cell.length_a   1.000
_cell.length_b   1.000
_cell.length_c   1.000
_cell.angle_alpha   90.00
_cell.angle_beta   90.00
_cell.angle_gamma   90.00
#
_symmetry.space_group_name_H-M   'P 1'
#
loop_
_entity.id
_entity.type
_entity.pdbx_description
1 polymer ?
#
loop_
_entity_poly.entity_id
_entity_poly.type
_entity_poly.pdbx_seq_one_letter_code
_entity_poly.pdbx_strand_id
1 'polypeptide(L)' 'MIDAIRQAADAVELRAQFTAQAQKARTDMLQSGLGHDANDVRSYLRQRITNKQADRPDAKPWRK' A
#
# COMPACT_ATOMS: atom_id res chain seq x y z
N MET A 1 -15.91 -22.23 -15.98
CA MET A 1 -16.76 -21.68 -14.89
C MET A 1 -16.09 -21.79 -13.53
N ILE A 2 -15.54 -22.96 -13.16
CA ILE A 2 -14.83 -23.14 -11.88
C ILE A 2 -13.61 -22.21 -11.75
N ASP A 3 -12.86 -22.00 -12.82
CA ASP A 3 -11.71 -21.08 -12.80
C ASP A 3 -12.11 -19.62 -12.56
N ALA A 4 -13.26 -19.19 -13.09
CA ALA A 4 -13.77 -17.84 -12.87
C ALA A 4 -14.20 -17.63 -11.41
N ILE A 5 -14.78 -18.65 -10.77
CA ILE A 5 -15.13 -18.62 -9.34
C ILE A 5 -13.86 -18.61 -8.48
N ARG A 6 -12.84 -19.40 -8.84
CA ARG A 6 -11.54 -19.38 -8.15
C ARG A 6 -10.88 -18.00 -8.24
N GLN A 7 -10.81 -17.41 -9.43
CA GLN A 7 -10.27 -16.06 -9.62
C GLN A 7 -11.04 -15.00 -8.81
N ALA A 8 -12.36 -15.11 -8.73
CA ALA A 8 -13.16 -14.21 -7.91
C ALA A 8 -12.88 -14.36 -6.42
N ALA A 9 -12.71 -15.60 -5.94
CA ALA A 9 -12.33 -15.87 -4.55
C ALA A 9 -10.94 -15.29 -4.21
N ASP A 10 -9.94 -15.55 -5.06
CA ASP A 10 -8.57 -15.03 -4.89
C ASP A 10 -8.57 -13.50 -4.87
N ALA A 11 -9.35 -12.86 -5.76
CA ALA A 11 -9.47 -11.40 -5.79
C ALA A 11 -10.10 -10.82 -4.51
N VAL A 12 -11.08 -11.52 -3.92
CA VAL A 12 -11.70 -11.12 -2.66
C VAL A 12 -10.72 -11.26 -1.50
N GLU A 13 -9.95 -12.35 -1.44
CA GLU A 13 -8.93 -12.56 -0.42
C GLU A 13 -7.83 -11.50 -0.49
N LEU A 14 -7.30 -11.21 -1.68
CA LEU A 14 -6.31 -10.16 -1.89
C LEU A 14 -6.83 -8.79 -1.48
N ARG A 15 -8.09 -8.47 -1.82
CA ARG A 15 -8.73 -7.22 -1.42
C ARG A 15 -8.89 -7.12 0.10
N ALA A 16 -9.28 -8.20 0.77
CA ALA A 16 -9.42 -8.24 2.22
C ALA A 16 -8.06 -8.01 2.91
N GLN A 17 -7.01 -8.70 2.45
CA GLN A 17 -5.65 -8.54 2.95
C GLN A 17 -5.14 -7.11 2.73
N PHE A 18 -5.31 -6.55 1.53
CA PHE A 18 -4.94 -5.18 1.21
C PHE A 18 -5.62 -4.18 2.15
N THR A 19 -6.92 -4.36 2.41
CA THR A 19 -7.70 -3.47 3.27
C THR A 19 -7.22 -3.56 4.73
N ALA A 20 -6.95 -4.77 5.23
CA ALA A 20 -6.41 -4.97 6.57
C ALA A 20 -5.02 -4.31 6.74
N GLN A 21 -4.14 -4.46 5.75
CA GLN A 21 -2.83 -3.82 5.73
C GLN A 21 -2.95 -2.29 5.71
N ALA A 22 -3.86 -1.74 4.90
CA ALA A 22 -4.10 -0.30 4.82
C ALA A 22 -4.62 0.28 6.15
N GLN A 23 -5.54 -0.42 6.82
CA GLN A 23 -6.04 -0.01 8.14
C GLN A 23 -4.93 -0.03 9.19
N LYS A 24 -4.11 -1.09 9.21
CA LYS A 24 -2.95 -1.18 10.11
C LYS A 24 -1.97 -0.04 9.88
N ALA A 25 -1.58 0.20 8.62
CA ALA A 25 -0.66 1.28 8.27
C ALA A 25 -1.20 2.65 8.68
N ARG A 26 -2.52 2.88 8.57
CA ARG A 26 -3.16 4.10 9.05
C ARG A 26 -3.04 4.23 10.58
N THR A 27 -3.33 3.16 11.32
CA THR A 27 -3.19 3.17 12.79
C THR A 27 -1.75 3.47 13.20
N ASP A 28 -0.77 2.82 12.57
CA ASP A 28 0.66 3.03 12.83
C ASP A 28 1.09 4.47 12.51
N MET A 29 0.57 5.06 11.41
CA MET A 29 0.79 6.45 11.03
C MET A 29 0.19 7.45 12.04
N LEU A 30 -0.98 7.13 12.59
CA LEU A 30 -1.63 7.93 13.63
C LEU A 30 -0.85 7.86 14.96
N GLN A 31 -0.33 6.69 15.32
CA GLN A 31 0.43 6.48 16.58
C GLN A 31 1.83 7.08 16.53
N SER A 32 2.55 6.88 15.43
CA SER A 32 3.93 7.38 15.27
C SER A 32 3.99 8.88 14.92
N GLY A 33 2.91 9.44 14.36
CA GLY A 33 2.92 10.80 13.81
C GLY A 33 3.75 10.94 12.53
N LEU A 34 4.26 9.84 11.98
CA LEU A 34 5.05 9.78 10.75
C LEU A 34 4.21 9.14 9.64
N GLY A 35 4.15 9.80 8.49
CA GLY A 35 3.46 9.33 7.28
C GLY A 35 4.33 9.52 6.04
N HIS A 36 3.94 8.89 4.94
CA HIS A 36 4.63 9.12 3.67
C HIS A 36 3.95 10.25 2.90
N ASP A 37 4.76 11.11 2.26
CA ASP A 37 4.22 12.14 1.37
C ASP A 37 3.55 11.48 0.15
N ALA A 38 2.36 11.99 -0.22
CA ALA A 38 1.58 11.41 -1.31
C ALA A 38 2.29 11.49 -2.67
N ASN A 39 3.07 12.55 -2.92
CA ASN A 39 3.84 12.69 -4.16
C ASN A 39 5.01 11.71 -4.19
N ASP A 40 5.71 11.54 -3.06
CA ASP A 40 6.83 10.61 -2.94
C ASP A 40 6.34 9.16 -3.14
N VAL A 41 5.22 8.78 -2.54
CA VAL A 41 4.58 7.46 -2.76
C VAL A 41 4.20 7.26 -4.22
N ARG A 42 3.59 8.27 -4.85
CA ARG A 42 3.18 8.18 -6.26
C ARG A 42 4.39 8.06 -7.19
N SER A 43 5.47 8.78 -6.91
CA SER A 43 6.74 8.67 -7.63
C SER A 43 7.33 7.27 -7.48
N TYR A 44 7.41 6.77 -6.25
CA TYR A 44 7.87 5.42 -5.93
C TYR A 44 7.08 4.33 -6.68
N LEU A 45 5.74 4.39 -6.66
CA LEU A 45 4.91 3.40 -7.35
C LEU A 45 5.16 3.40 -8.86
N ARG A 46 5.31 4.57 -9.48
CA ARG A 46 5.67 4.68 -10.91
C ARG A 46 7.05 4.10 -11.18
N GLN A 47 8.03 4.45 -10.36
CA GLN A 47 9.38 3.92 -10.49
C GLN A 47 9.40 2.40 -10.31
N ARG A 48 8.62 1.85 -9.37
CA ARG A 48 8.54 0.41 -9.10
C ARG A 48 7.97 -0.39 -10.26
N ILE A 49 7.04 0.20 -11.03
CA ILE A 49 6.49 -0.43 -12.24
C ILE A 49 7.59 -0.57 -13.30
N THR A 50 8.45 0.43 -13.45
CA THR A 50 9.52 0.45 -14.47
C THR A 50 10.82 -0.23 -14.00
N ASN A 51 11.14 -0.13 -12.72
CA ASN A 51 12.35 -0.63 -12.08
C ASN A 51 11.99 -1.29 -10.73
N LYS A 52 12.21 -2.60 -10.62
CA LYS A 52 11.90 -3.37 -9.41
C LYS A 52 12.72 -2.97 -8.17
N GLN A 53 13.78 -2.18 -8.34
CA GLN A 53 14.66 -1.68 -7.27
C GLN A 53 14.43 -0.20 -6.93
N ALA A 54 13.21 0.32 -7.09
CA ALA A 54 12.90 1.68 -6.65
C ALA A 54 13.04 1.82 -5.11
N ASP A 55 13.63 2.93 -4.67
CA ASP A 55 13.81 3.23 -3.24
C ASP A 55 12.48 3.62 -2.60
N ARG A 56 12.20 3.02 -1.44
CA ARG A 56 10.98 3.31 -0.69
C ARG A 56 11.06 4.72 -0.10
N PRO A 57 9.97 5.53 -0.17
CA PRO A 57 9.99 6.88 0.36
C PRO A 57 10.10 6.87 1.88
N ASP A 58 10.83 7.84 2.42
CA ASP A 58 10.98 8.02 3.87
C ASP A 58 9.66 8.43 4.52
N ALA A 59 9.52 8.09 5.80
CA ALA A 59 8.41 8.55 6.62
C ALA A 59 8.73 9.94 7.18
N LYS A 60 7.86 10.92 6.91
CA LYS A 60 7.96 12.32 7.31
C LYS A 60 6.87 12.64 8.35
N PRO A 61 7.11 13.56 9.29
CA PRO A 61 6.07 13.99 10.22
C PRO A 61 4.91 14.65 9.46
N TRP A 62 3.69 14.15 9.65
CA TRP A 62 2.50 14.64 8.95
C TRP A 62 1.60 15.53 9.82
N ARG A 63 1.85 15.54 11.14
CA ARG A 63 1.27 16.49 12.10
C ARG A 63 2.36 17.44 12.57
N LYS A 64 2.11 18.75 12.47
CA LYS A 64 2.88 19.80 13.16
C LYS A 64 2.32 19.99 14.56
#